data_AF-A0A1C5RZS0-F1
#
_entry.id   AF-A0A1C5RZS0-F1
#
_cell.length_a   1.000
_cell.length_b   1.000
_cell.length_c   1.000
_cell.angle_alpha   90.00
_cell.angle_beta   90.00
_cell.angle_gamma   90.00
#
_symmetry.space_group_name_H-M   'P 1'
#
loop_
_entity.id
_entity.type
_entity.pdbx_description
1 polymer ?
#
loop_
_entity_poly.entity_id
_entity_poly.type
_entity_poly.pdbx_seq_one_letter_code
_entity_poly.pdbx_strand_id
1 'polypeptide(L)'
;MNERMKELRKAMNLSQEKFGELLGITKSGVSDIESGRRKVTDQHVIMLGTNGVNEEWLRTGKGSMFIPKSKDEEIAEMLADIQKSGEDSFKHRLISALAKLDSDGWDNLEKLIDMISKK
;
A
#
# COMPACT_ATOMS: atom_id res chain seq x y z
N MET A 1 -9.28 4.32 19.76
CA MET A 1 -9.57 4.02 18.33
C MET A 1 -9.57 5.30 17.49
N ASN A 2 -10.23 6.36 17.94
CA ASN A 2 -10.22 7.68 17.28
C ASN A 2 -8.81 8.22 16.97
N GLU A 3 -7.89 8.18 17.95
CA GLU A 3 -6.48 8.57 17.71
C GLU A 3 -5.80 7.68 16.66
N ARG A 4 -6.05 6.37 16.68
CA ARG A 4 -5.52 5.43 15.67
C ARG A 4 -6.09 5.68 14.27
N MET A 5 -7.32 6.17 14.14
CA MET A 5 -7.84 6.62 12.84
C MET A 5 -7.03 7.80 12.28
N LYS A 6 -6.65 8.73 13.16
CA LYS A 6 -5.83 9.88 12.79
C LYS A 6 -4.40 9.48 12.43
N GLU A 7 -3.81 8.56 13.20
CA GLU A 7 -2.50 7.96 12.90
C GLU A 7 -2.51 7.24 11.55
N LEU A 8 -3.52 6.40 11.32
CA LEU A 8 -3.71 5.65 10.08
C LEU A 8 -3.82 6.58 8.87
N ARG A 9 -4.69 7.60 8.93
CA ARG A 9 -4.83 8.57 7.84
C ARG A 9 -3.49 9.22 7.47
N LYS A 10 -2.72 9.62 8.50
CA LYS A 10 -1.40 10.22 8.30
C LYS A 10 -0.41 9.23 7.70
N ALA A 11 -0.41 7.97 8.14
CA ALA A 11 0.44 6.92 7.58
C ALA A 11 0.12 6.63 6.10
N MET A 12 -1.15 6.73 5.71
CA MET A 12 -1.59 6.65 4.31
C MET A 12 -1.30 7.93 3.50
N ASN A 13 -0.76 8.97 4.14
CA ASN A 13 -0.52 10.30 3.55
C ASN A 13 -1.77 10.94 2.92
N LEU A 14 -2.94 10.70 3.53
CA LEU A 14 -4.22 11.21 3.03
C LEU A 14 -4.66 12.49 3.77
N SER A 15 -5.29 13.41 3.04
CA SER A 15 -6.04 14.51 3.65
C SER A 15 -7.30 13.97 4.36
N GLN A 16 -7.88 14.73 5.29
CA GLN A 16 -9.16 14.36 5.90
C GLN A 16 -10.30 14.25 4.87
N GLU A 17 -10.19 14.98 3.77
CA GLU A 17 -11.13 14.92 2.66
C GLU A 17 -11.00 13.61 1.90
N LYS A 18 -9.78 13.24 1.48
CA LYS A 18 -9.53 11.95 0.81
C LYS A 18 -9.83 10.75 1.68
N PHE A 19 -9.56 10.85 2.97
CA PHE A 19 -9.94 9.80 3.93
C PHE A 19 -11.44 9.74 4.16
N GLY A 20 -12.15 10.87 4.04
CA GLY A 20 -13.60 10.91 4.07
C GLY A 20 -14.21 10.25 2.84
N GLU A 21 -13.71 10.58 1.65
CA GLU A 21 -14.07 9.91 0.38
C GLU A 21 -13.88 8.38 0.50
N LEU A 22 -12.73 7.95 1.04
CA LEU A 22 -12.43 6.53 1.29
C LEU A 22 -13.45 5.87 2.21
N LEU A 23 -13.99 6.58 3.21
CA LEU A 23 -14.93 6.04 4.19
C LEU A 23 -16.40 6.31 3.85
N GLY A 24 -16.68 6.96 2.73
CA GLY A 24 -18.04 7.39 2.35
C GLY A 24 -18.63 8.46 3.28
N ILE A 25 -17.80 9.27 3.93
CA ILE A 25 -18.21 10.32 4.86
C ILE A 25 -17.60 11.68 4.51
N THR A 26 -18.16 12.75 5.05
CA THR A 26 -17.64 14.10 4.83
C THR A 26 -16.30 14.31 5.57
N LYS A 27 -15.50 15.28 5.11
CA LYS A 27 -14.31 15.78 5.83
C LYS A 27 -14.63 16.14 7.29
N SER A 28 -15.79 16.76 7.55
CA SER A 28 -16.24 17.08 8.91
C SER A 28 -16.51 15.83 9.74
N GLY A 29 -17.09 14.78 9.13
CA GLY A 29 -17.27 13.47 9.77
C GLY A 29 -15.94 12.84 10.18
N VAL A 30 -14.91 12.91 9.33
CA VAL A 30 -13.55 12.47 9.69
C VAL A 30 -13.00 13.29 10.85
N SER A 31 -13.11 14.62 10.82
CA SER A 31 -12.65 15.49 11.90
C SER A 31 -13.35 15.20 13.24
N ASP A 32 -14.65 14.93 13.21
CA ASP A 32 -15.43 14.54 14.40
C ASP A 32 -14.98 13.18 14.94
N ILE A 33 -14.64 12.23 14.07
CA ILE A 33 -14.05 10.95 14.48
C ILE A 33 -12.66 11.20 15.08
N GLU A 34 -11.76 11.91 14.40
CA GLU A 34 -10.38 12.12 14.88
C GLU A 34 -10.31 12.92 16.19
N SER A 35 -11.29 13.79 16.46
CA SER A 35 -11.40 14.56 17.71
C SER A 35 -12.14 13.81 18.83
N GLY A 36 -12.66 12.61 18.57
CA GLY A 36 -13.41 11.81 19.53
C GLY A 36 -14.87 12.24 19.73
N ARG A 37 -15.36 13.26 19.00
CA ARG A 37 -16.77 13.67 19.03
C ARG A 37 -17.71 12.61 18.48
N ARG A 38 -17.26 11.83 17.49
CA ARG A 38 -17.97 10.67 16.95
C ARG A 38 -17.18 9.39 17.20
N LYS A 39 -17.89 8.29 17.47
CA LYS A 39 -17.26 6.97 17.61
C LYS A 39 -16.92 6.40 16.24
N VAL A 40 -15.84 5.62 16.20
CA VAL A 40 -15.55 4.73 15.06
C VAL A 40 -16.57 3.60 15.09
N THR A 41 -17.25 3.34 13.97
CA THR A 41 -18.21 2.24 13.82
C THR A 41 -17.50 1.00 13.29
N ASP A 42 -18.11 -0.17 13.47
CA ASP A 42 -17.58 -1.40 12.86
C ASP A 42 -17.53 -1.34 11.34
N GLN A 43 -18.45 -0.60 10.71
CA GLN A 43 -18.44 -0.39 9.27
C GLN A 43 -17.18 0.35 8.80
N HIS A 44 -16.69 1.33 9.55
CA HIS A 44 -15.41 1.98 9.23
C HIS A 44 -14.25 0.98 9.35
N VAL A 45 -14.26 0.10 10.34
CA VAL A 45 -13.21 -0.90 10.54
C VAL A 45 -13.18 -1.90 9.39
N ILE A 46 -14.34 -2.43 8.98
CA ILE A 46 -14.47 -3.36 7.85
C ILE A 46 -13.97 -2.71 6.55
N MET A 47 -14.40 -1.47 6.30
CA MET A 47 -14.00 -0.73 5.09
C MET A 47 -12.51 -0.43 5.04
N LEU A 48 -11.87 -0.21 6.19
CA LEU A 48 -10.41 -0.06 6.26
C LEU A 48 -9.70 -1.41 6.11
N GLY A 49 -10.29 -2.49 6.64
CA GLY A 49 -9.81 -3.86 6.46
C GLY A 49 -9.68 -4.25 4.99
N THR A 50 -10.68 -3.91 4.16
CA THR A 50 -10.62 -4.13 2.70
C THR A 50 -9.58 -3.26 1.99
N ASN A 51 -9.06 -2.22 2.65
CA ASN A 51 -7.98 -1.36 2.15
C ASN A 51 -6.61 -1.73 2.75
N GLY A 52 -6.45 -2.96 3.25
CA GLY A 52 -5.17 -3.48 3.75
C GLY A 52 -4.80 -3.03 5.15
N VAL A 53 -5.73 -2.47 5.93
CA VAL A 53 -5.50 -2.09 7.33
C VAL A 53 -5.74 -3.29 8.23
N ASN A 54 -4.86 -3.50 9.21
CA ASN A 54 -5.04 -4.55 10.20
C ASN A 54 -6.12 -4.15 11.23
N GLU A 55 -7.24 -4.86 11.23
CA GLU A 55 -8.34 -4.62 12.17
C GLU A 55 -7.93 -4.79 13.63
N GLU A 56 -7.06 -5.76 13.94
CA GLU A 56 -6.58 -5.98 15.31
C GLU A 56 -5.80 -4.77 15.80
N TRP A 57 -4.92 -4.21 14.96
CA TRP A 57 -4.19 -2.99 15.26
C TRP A 57 -5.16 -1.81 15.43
N LEU A 58 -6.14 -1.65 14.55
CA LEU A 58 -7.08 -0.54 14.66
C LEU A 58 -7.91 -0.62 15.95
N ARG A 59 -8.35 -1.82 16.35
CA ARG A 59 -9.16 -2.04 17.55
C ARG A 59 -8.35 -1.99 18.84
N THR A 60 -7.16 -2.58 18.86
CA THR A 60 -6.40 -2.83 20.10
C THR A 60 -5.06 -2.06 20.19
N GLY A 61 -4.50 -1.66 19.05
CA GLY A 61 -3.16 -1.09 18.94
C GLY A 61 -2.04 -2.14 18.87
N LYS A 62 -2.37 -3.44 18.82
CA LYS A 62 -1.39 -4.53 18.74
C LYS A 62 -1.13 -4.94 17.29
N GLY A 63 0.09 -5.40 17.02
CA GLY A 63 0.52 -5.82 15.69
C GLY A 63 0.85 -4.65 14.76
N SER A 64 1.05 -4.97 13.47
CA SER A 64 1.34 -3.98 12.43
C SER A 64 0.09 -3.23 11.99
N MET A 65 0.23 -1.94 11.65
CA MET A 65 -0.86 -1.07 11.19
C MET A 65 -1.51 -1.57 9.88
N PHE A 66 -0.69 -2.03 8.95
CA PHE A 66 -1.14 -2.61 7.69
C PHE A 66 -0.94 -4.13 7.71
N ILE A 67 -1.78 -4.84 6.97
CA ILE A 67 -1.59 -6.25 6.69
C ILE A 67 -0.36 -6.34 5.77
N PRO A 68 0.69 -7.10 6.15
CA PRO A 68 1.84 -7.29 5.30
C PRO A 68 1.41 -7.90 3.98
N LYS A 69 1.80 -7.27 2.87
CA LYS A 69 1.61 -7.86 1.56
C LYS A 69 2.53 -9.06 1.43
N SER A 70 2.05 -10.09 0.77
CA SER A 70 2.90 -11.14 0.25
C SER A 70 3.84 -10.56 -0.81
N LYS A 71 4.98 -11.21 -1.03
CA LYS A 71 5.91 -10.80 -2.10
C LYS A 71 5.22 -10.78 -3.47
N ASP A 72 4.29 -11.69 -3.70
CA ASP A 72 3.54 -11.78 -4.96
C ASP A 72 2.61 -10.57 -5.15
N GLU A 73 1.96 -10.09 -4.09
CA GLU A 73 1.15 -8.87 -4.12
C GLU A 73 2.00 -7.62 -4.38
N GLU A 74 3.20 -7.53 -3.76
CA GLU A 74 4.13 -6.43 -4.01
C GLU A 74 4.61 -6.41 -5.47
N ILE A 75 4.92 -7.58 -6.04
CA ILE A 75 5.31 -7.73 -7.45
C ILE A 75 4.15 -7.32 -8.36
N ALA A 76 2.93 -7.78 -8.06
CA ALA A 76 1.75 -7.49 -8.87
C ALA A 76 1.44 -5.98 -8.93
N GLU A 77 1.50 -5.28 -7.80
CA GLU A 77 1.30 -3.83 -7.75
C GLU A 77 2.39 -3.07 -8.50
N MET A 78 3.65 -3.48 -8.32
CA MET A 78 4.77 -2.88 -9.06
C MET A 78 4.55 -2.99 -10.58
N LEU A 79 4.14 -4.16 -11.06
CA LEU A 79 3.86 -4.37 -12.49
C LEU A 79 2.69 -3.50 -12.97
N ALA A 80 1.62 -3.38 -12.17
CA ALA A 80 0.48 -2.53 -12.51
C ALA A 80 0.87 -1.04 -12.62
N ASP A 81 1.72 -0.55 -11.72
CA ASP A 81 2.22 0.82 -11.77
C ASP A 81 3.15 1.06 -12.97
N ILE A 82 3.97 0.07 -13.33
CA ILE A 82 4.83 0.14 -14.51
C ILE A 82 4.00 0.23 -15.79
N GLN A 83 2.92 -0.54 -15.90
CA GLN A 83 2.00 -0.46 -17.04
C GLN A 83 1.33 0.93 -17.14
N LYS A 84 0.95 1.54 -16.01
CA LYS A 84 0.36 2.89 -15.99
C LYS A 84 1.35 4.00 -16.32
N SER A 85 2.65 3.79 -16.04
CA SER A 85 3.69 4.82 -16.18
C SER A 85 4.08 5.12 -17.65
N GLY A 86 3.52 4.39 -18.61
CA GLY A 86 3.78 4.57 -20.04
C GLY A 86 5.11 3.97 -20.52
N GLU A 87 5.19 3.74 -21.83
CA GLU A 87 6.25 2.94 -22.46
C GLU A 87 7.65 3.58 -22.37
N ASP A 88 7.73 4.91 -22.27
CA ASP A 88 8.98 5.67 -22.22
C ASP A 88 9.72 5.54 -20.87
N SER A 89 9.01 5.12 -19.82
CA SER A 89 9.61 5.01 -18.49
C SER A 89 10.72 3.96 -18.47
N PHE A 90 11.82 4.25 -17.76
CA PHE A 90 12.92 3.27 -17.61
C PHE A 90 12.40 1.94 -17.06
N LYS A 91 11.47 1.97 -16.11
CA LYS A 91 10.87 0.77 -15.52
C LYS A 91 10.15 -0.08 -16.58
N HIS A 92 9.38 0.55 -17.47
CA HIS A 92 8.70 -0.16 -18.56
C HIS A 92 9.69 -0.78 -19.56
N ARG A 93 10.70 0.00 -19.98
CA ARG A 93 11.76 -0.50 -20.86
C ARG A 93 12.56 -1.65 -20.24
N LEU A 94 12.84 -1.56 -18.94
CA LEU A 94 13.54 -2.62 -18.19
C LEU A 94 12.71 -3.90 -18.14
N ILE A 95 11.46 -3.85 -17.69
CA ILE A 95 10.59 -5.04 -17.63
C ILE A 95 10.38 -5.66 -19.02
N SER A 96 10.22 -4.82 -20.05
CA SER A 96 10.10 -5.28 -21.43
C SER A 96 11.36 -5.98 -21.95
N ALA A 97 12.54 -5.55 -21.50
CA ALA A 97 13.80 -6.21 -21.81
C ALA A 97 13.93 -7.54 -21.04
N LEU A 98 13.57 -7.56 -19.76
CA LEU A 98 13.58 -8.78 -18.94
C LEU A 98 12.66 -9.87 -19.52
N ALA A 99 11.49 -9.49 -20.02
CA ALA A 99 10.55 -10.42 -20.65
C ALA A 99 11.08 -11.09 -21.93
N LYS A 100 12.16 -10.57 -22.52
CA LYS A 100 12.80 -11.10 -23.73
C LYS A 100 14.06 -11.92 -23.43
N LEU A 101 14.44 -12.08 -22.16
CA LEU A 101 15.60 -12.87 -21.79
C LEU A 101 15.32 -14.36 -21.98
N ASP A 102 16.29 -15.05 -22.57
CA ASP A 102 16.41 -16.49 -22.58
C ASP A 102 17.11 -16.99 -21.31
N SER A 103 17.32 -18.31 -21.20
CA SER A 103 17.98 -18.93 -20.04
C SER A 103 19.33 -18.31 -19.73
N ASP A 104 20.17 -18.11 -20.75
CA ASP A 104 21.52 -17.55 -20.60
C ASP A 104 21.45 -16.08 -20.17
N GLY A 105 20.45 -15.34 -20.65
CA GLY A 105 20.13 -13.99 -20.21
C GLY A 105 19.79 -13.92 -18.72
N TRP A 106 18.98 -14.85 -18.22
CA TRP A 106 18.63 -14.95 -16.79
C TRP A 106 19.84 -15.31 -15.93
N ASP A 107 20.68 -16.26 -16.36
CA ASP A 107 21.90 -16.66 -15.65
C ASP A 107 22.89 -15.48 -15.50
N ASN A 108 23.01 -14.66 -16.54
CA ASN A 108 23.87 -13.47 -16.50
C ASN A 108 23.29 -12.37 -15.61
N LEU A 109 21.96 -12.23 -15.57
CA LEU A 109 21.29 -11.30 -14.68
C LEU A 109 21.46 -11.71 -13.21
N GLU A 110 21.37 -12.99 -12.89
CA GLU A 110 21.62 -13.52 -11.54
C GLU A 110 23.04 -13.19 -11.07
N LYS A 111 24.06 -13.46 -11.91
CA LYS A 111 25.46 -13.10 -11.63
C LYS A 111 25.63 -11.60 -11.37
N LEU A 112 24.97 -10.75 -12.15
CA LEU A 112 25.01 -9.30 -11.95
C LEU A 112 24.43 -8.92 -10.58
N ILE A 113 23.29 -9.51 -10.22
CA ILE A 113 22.62 -9.26 -8.93
C ILE A 113 23.50 -9.70 -7.76
N ASP A 114 24.14 -10.85 -7.84
CA ASP A 114 25.04 -11.35 -6.79
C ASP A 114 26.23 -10.41 -6.58
N MET A 115 26.87 -9.97 -7.69
CA MET A 115 27.98 -9.03 -7.64
C MET A 115 27.62 -7.71 -6.93
N ILE A 116 26.43 -7.15 -7.18
CA ILE A 116 26.01 -5.88 -6.57
C ILE A 116 25.43 -6.04 -5.16
N SER A 117 24.86 -7.20 -4.84
CA SER A 117 24.22 -7.47 -3.55
C SER A 117 25.23 -7.82 -2.46
N LYS A 118 26.53 -7.96 -2.80
CA LYS A 118 27.58 -8.47 -1.91
C LYS A 118 27.19 -9.79 -1.23
N LYS A 119 26.51 -10.64 -1.98
CA LYS A 119 26.30 -12.05 -1.62
C LYS A 119 27.36 -12.92 -2.26
#